data_AF-A0AAU2JVD8-F1
#
_entry.id   AF-A0AAU2JVD8-F1
#
_cell.length_a   1.000
_cell.length_b   1.000
_cell.length_c   1.000
_cell.angle_alpha   90.00
_cell.angle_beta   90.00
_cell.angle_gamma   90.00
#
_symmetry.space_group_name_H-M   'P 1'
#
loop_
_entity.id
_entity.type
_entity.pdbx_description
1 polymer ?
#
loop_
_entity_poly.entity_id
_entity_poly.type
_entity_poly.pdbx_seq_one_letter_code
_entity_poly.pdbx_strand_id
1 'polypeptide(L)'
;MTPRTATAAPSLKKRLLTLVPAVLAGLVAGCAAISLASHAREYCDAGADAGGRFELAFTLIPLTGGFAFVALIVAYLLDRQPVALQLGTVLLVLAGLTVLYFAVRGTLDGYPGDPARCGPDNVPPWWPSWLPA
;
A
#
# COMPACT_ATOMS: atom_id res chain seq x y z
N MET A 1 7.80 -10.50 -44.94
CA MET A 1 7.02 -9.46 -44.24
C MET A 1 5.86 -10.15 -43.53
N THR A 2 6.00 -10.44 -42.24
CA THR A 2 4.93 -11.00 -41.42
C THR A 2 3.97 -9.88 -41.01
N PRO A 3 2.64 -10.02 -41.21
CA PRO A 3 1.69 -8.97 -40.87
C PRO A 3 1.66 -8.81 -39.35
N ARG A 4 1.91 -7.59 -38.85
CA ARG A 4 1.59 -7.21 -37.48
C ARG A 4 0.07 -7.26 -37.34
N THR A 5 -0.45 -8.33 -36.73
CA THR A 5 -1.83 -8.38 -36.26
C THR A 5 -2.03 -7.23 -35.27
N ALA A 6 -2.70 -6.17 -35.73
CA ALA A 6 -3.08 -5.05 -34.88
C ALA A 6 -4.00 -5.57 -33.76
N THR A 7 -3.45 -5.70 -32.56
CA THR A 7 -4.19 -6.19 -31.40
C THR A 7 -5.24 -5.14 -31.04
N ALA A 8 -6.52 -5.46 -31.26
CA ALA A 8 -7.64 -4.56 -31.03
C ALA A 8 -7.55 -3.89 -29.64
N ALA A 9 -7.83 -2.58 -29.59
CA ALA A 9 -7.84 -1.84 -28.34
C ALA A 9 -8.95 -2.38 -27.41
N PRO A 10 -8.71 -2.47 -26.10
CA PRO A 10 -9.72 -2.96 -25.17
C PRO A 10 -10.91 -2.00 -25.08
N SER A 11 -12.11 -2.57 -24.92
CA SER A 11 -13.36 -1.80 -24.88
C SER A 11 -13.42 -0.86 -23.67
N LEU A 12 -14.12 0.27 -23.82
CA LEU A 12 -14.33 1.24 -22.74
C LEU A 12 -14.95 0.59 -21.50
N LYS A 13 -15.91 -0.32 -21.68
CA LYS A 13 -16.56 -1.06 -20.59
C LYS A 13 -15.56 -1.91 -19.80
N LYS A 14 -14.63 -2.60 -20.48
CA LYS A 14 -13.56 -3.38 -19.82
C LYS A 14 -12.66 -2.45 -19.01
N ARG A 15 -12.24 -1.31 -19.59
CA ARG A 15 -11.38 -0.33 -18.91
C ARG A 15 -12.04 0.24 -17.66
N LEU A 16 -13.32 0.62 -17.72
CA LEU A 16 -14.06 1.08 -16.55
C LEU A 16 -14.15 -0.01 -15.47
N LEU A 17 -14.41 -1.26 -15.88
CA LEU A 17 -14.54 -2.40 -14.98
C LEU A 17 -13.22 -2.78 -14.28
N THR A 18 -12.06 -2.35 -14.79
CA THR A 18 -10.75 -2.67 -14.20
C THR A 18 -10.10 -1.47 -13.52
N LEU A 19 -10.19 -0.27 -14.10
CA LEU A 19 -9.49 0.91 -13.60
C LEU A 19 -10.17 1.52 -12.38
N VAL A 20 -11.50 1.58 -12.36
CA VAL A 20 -12.26 2.09 -11.20
C VAL A 20 -11.97 1.27 -9.94
N PRO A 21 -12.13 -0.07 -9.94
CA PRO A 21 -11.82 -0.85 -8.74
C PRO A 21 -10.33 -0.82 -8.39
N ALA A 22 -9.42 -0.68 -9.36
CA ALA A 22 -8.00 -0.52 -9.07
C ALA A 22 -7.71 0.78 -8.28
N VAL A 23 -8.27 1.91 -8.71
CA VAL A 23 -8.14 3.19 -8.01
C VAL A 23 -8.72 3.09 -6.60
N LEU A 24 -9.92 2.54 -6.46
CA LEU A 24 -10.56 2.35 -5.15
C LEU A 24 -9.73 1.43 -4.24
N ALA A 25 -9.20 0.33 -4.77
CA ALA A 25 -8.33 -0.57 -4.03
C ALA A 25 -7.05 0.15 -3.57
N GLY A 26 -6.45 0.99 -4.40
CA GLY A 26 -5.30 1.80 -4.03
C GLY A 26 -5.59 2.80 -2.91
N LEU A 27 -6.73 3.49 -2.96
CA LEU A 27 -7.16 4.38 -1.87
C LEU A 27 -7.33 3.62 -0.56
N VAL A 28 -8.03 2.48 -0.60
CA VAL A 28 -8.25 1.62 0.58
C VAL A 28 -6.91 1.10 1.14
N ALA A 29 -6.02 0.63 0.28
CA ALA A 29 -4.71 0.13 0.68
C ALA A 29 -3.83 1.22 1.31
N GLY A 30 -3.85 2.45 0.77
CA GLY A 30 -3.14 3.58 1.37
C GLY A 30 -3.69 3.95 2.76
N CYS A 31 -5.02 3.96 2.93
CA CYS A 31 -5.65 4.17 4.23
C CYS A 31 -5.28 3.05 5.21
N ALA A 32 -5.29 1.79 4.74
CA ALA A 32 -4.91 0.64 5.54
C ALA A 32 -3.44 0.70 5.97
N ALA A 33 -2.53 1.13 5.10
CA ALA A 33 -1.12 1.30 5.42
C ALA A 33 -0.89 2.31 6.54
N ILE A 34 -1.62 3.43 6.53
CA ILE A 34 -1.55 4.43 7.61
C ILE A 34 -2.20 3.94 8.89
N SER A 35 -3.36 3.30 8.80
CA SER A 35 -4.04 2.72 9.96
C SER A 35 -3.18 1.67 10.66
N LEU A 36 -2.50 0.83 9.87
CA LEU A 36 -1.57 -0.18 10.35
C LEU A 36 -0.35 0.47 11.04
N ALA A 37 0.25 1.48 10.41
CA ALA A 37 1.37 2.23 11.00
C ALA A 37 0.96 2.96 12.28
N SER A 38 -0.20 3.64 12.31
CA SER A 38 -0.69 4.30 13.52
C SER A 38 -0.96 3.31 14.64
N HIS A 39 -1.52 2.15 14.32
CA HIS A 39 -1.80 1.12 15.31
C HIS A 39 -0.51 0.56 15.93
N ALA A 40 0.53 0.32 15.13
CA ALA A 40 1.83 -0.11 15.64
C ALA A 40 2.48 0.95 16.53
N ARG A 41 2.49 2.21 16.08
CA ARG A 41 3.03 3.34 16.86
C ARG A 41 2.31 3.52 18.20
N GLU A 42 0.98 3.43 18.22
CA GLU A 42 0.18 3.51 19.45
C GLU A 42 0.39 2.31 20.37
N TYR A 43 0.56 1.11 19.80
CA TYR A 43 0.82 -0.09 20.58
C TYR A 43 2.18 0.01 21.29
N CYS A 44 3.24 0.35 20.55
CA CYS A 44 4.61 0.47 21.07
C CYS A 44 4.89 1.78 21.81
N ASP A 45 3.96 2.72 21.85
CA ASP A 45 4.15 4.09 22.34
C ASP A 45 5.35 4.82 21.67
N ALA A 46 5.62 4.46 20.42
CA ALA A 46 6.72 4.99 19.62
C ALA A 46 6.16 5.92 18.54
N GLY A 47 6.33 7.23 18.69
CA GLY A 47 5.78 8.23 17.77
C GLY A 47 4.26 8.38 17.87
N ALA A 48 3.68 8.01 19.02
CA ALA A 48 2.27 8.20 19.36
C ALA A 48 1.95 9.63 19.84
N ASP A 49 2.97 10.48 19.98
CA ASP A 49 2.85 11.89 20.32
C ASP A 49 2.15 12.72 19.23
N ALA A 50 1.82 13.98 19.55
CA ALA A 50 1.12 14.87 18.63
C ALA A 50 1.91 15.14 17.33
N GLY A 51 3.24 15.12 17.39
CA GLY A 51 4.10 15.30 16.22
C GLY A 51 4.02 14.11 15.28
N GLY A 52 4.16 12.88 15.81
CA GLY A 52 4.01 11.66 15.02
C GLY A 52 2.62 11.50 14.39
N ARG A 53 1.56 11.89 15.11
CA ARG A 53 0.19 11.91 14.58
C ARG A 53 0.02 12.95 13.46
N PHE A 54 0.61 14.13 13.61
CA PHE A 54 0.59 15.16 12.58
C PHE A 54 1.35 14.73 11.32
N GLU A 55 2.51 14.09 11.47
CA GLU A 55 3.29 13.51 10.37
C GLU A 55 2.46 12.50 9.56
N LEU A 56 1.78 11.56 10.23
CA LEU A 56 0.90 10.57 9.60
C LEU A 56 -0.30 11.24 8.90
N ALA A 57 -0.92 12.23 9.54
CA ALA A 57 -2.03 12.97 8.94
C ALA A 57 -1.62 13.73 7.67
N PHE A 58 -0.45 14.38 7.69
CA PHE A 58 0.10 15.05 6.51
C PHE A 58 0.45 14.04 5.39
N THR A 59 0.94 12.86 5.77
CA THR A 59 1.31 11.79 4.84
C THR A 59 0.08 11.08 4.24
N LEU A 60 -1.10 11.18 4.84
CA LEU A 60 -2.32 10.52 4.40
C LEU A 60 -2.71 10.83 2.95
N ILE A 61 -2.80 12.10 2.61
CA ILE A 61 -3.22 12.53 1.28
C ILE A 61 -2.21 12.07 0.20
N PRO A 62 -0.90 12.35 0.32
CA PRO A 62 0.05 11.93 -0.71
C PRO A 62 0.19 10.40 -0.78
N LEU A 63 0.12 9.67 0.35
CA LEU A 63 0.26 8.22 0.34
C LEU A 63 -0.96 7.53 -0.31
N THR A 64 -2.17 7.91 0.07
CA THR A 64 -3.40 7.34 -0.52
C THR A 64 -3.51 7.67 -2.00
N GLY A 65 -3.20 8.92 -2.38
CA GLY A 65 -3.10 9.33 -3.78
C GLY A 65 -2.03 8.55 -4.55
N GLY A 66 -0.87 8.35 -3.94
CA GLY A 66 0.23 7.56 -4.52
C GLY A 66 -0.15 6.10 -4.76
N PHE A 67 -0.77 5.43 -3.79
CA PHE A 67 -1.24 4.04 -3.95
C PHE A 67 -2.32 3.94 -5.04
N ALA A 68 -3.28 4.86 -5.06
CA ALA A 68 -4.31 4.93 -6.10
C ALA A 68 -3.70 5.15 -7.49
N PHE A 69 -2.70 6.01 -7.60
CA PHE A 69 -1.99 6.27 -8.85
C PHE A 69 -1.21 5.04 -9.31
N VAL A 70 -0.45 4.37 -8.44
CA VAL A 70 0.27 3.15 -8.78
C VAL A 70 -0.70 2.04 -9.23
N ALA A 71 -1.80 1.84 -8.50
CA ALA A 71 -2.82 0.86 -8.88
C ALA A 71 -3.41 1.15 -10.27
N LEU A 72 -3.68 2.42 -10.57
CA LEU A 72 -4.14 2.85 -11.89
C LEU A 72 -3.11 2.53 -12.98
N ILE A 73 -1.84 2.84 -12.75
CA ILE A 73 -0.74 2.58 -13.71
C ILE A 73 -0.58 1.08 -13.94
N VAL A 74 -0.54 0.26 -12.88
CA VAL A 74 -0.44 -1.20 -13.00
C VAL A 74 -1.62 -1.75 -13.79
N ALA A 75 -2.85 -1.33 -13.46
CA ALA A 75 -4.04 -1.75 -14.18
C ALA A 75 -3.99 -1.30 -15.65
N TYR A 76 -3.53 -0.08 -15.94
CA TYR A 76 -3.39 0.41 -17.31
C TYR A 76 -2.36 -0.39 -18.12
N LEU A 77 -1.20 -0.68 -17.54
CA LEU A 77 -0.14 -1.47 -18.19
C LEU A 77 -0.58 -2.91 -18.50
N LEU A 78 -1.51 -3.45 -17.71
CA LEU A 78 -2.05 -4.79 -17.85
C LEU A 78 -3.38 -4.84 -18.62
N ASP A 79 -3.78 -3.80 -19.36
CA ASP A 79 -5.10 -3.72 -20.01
C ASP A 79 -5.39 -4.87 -21.01
N ARG A 80 -4.33 -5.47 -21.56
CA ARG A 80 -4.40 -6.59 -22.51
C ARG A 80 -4.57 -7.94 -21.83
N GLN A 81 -4.31 -8.01 -20.53
CA GLN A 81 -4.38 -9.25 -19.78
C GLN A 81 -5.83 -9.62 -19.41
N PRO A 82 -6.06 -10.87 -18.99
CA PRO A 82 -7.32 -11.26 -18.35
C PRO A 82 -7.58 -10.41 -17.10
N VAL A 83 -8.85 -10.05 -16.87
CA VAL A 83 -9.26 -9.19 -15.75
C VAL A 83 -8.80 -9.75 -14.40
N ALA A 84 -8.87 -11.08 -14.22
CA ALA A 84 -8.43 -11.74 -13.00
C ALA A 84 -6.92 -11.55 -12.73
N LEU A 85 -6.08 -11.67 -13.76
CA LEU A 85 -4.63 -11.46 -13.63
C LEU A 85 -4.34 -9.99 -13.32
N GLN A 86 -4.99 -9.06 -14.04
CA GLN A 86 -4.83 -7.64 -13.82
C GLN A 86 -5.19 -7.23 -12.38
N LEU A 87 -6.37 -7.63 -11.88
CA LEU A 87 -6.79 -7.33 -10.51
C LEU A 87 -5.90 -8.02 -9.47
N GLY A 88 -5.53 -9.29 -9.71
CA GLY A 88 -4.62 -10.03 -8.85
C GLY A 88 -3.26 -9.35 -8.72
N THR A 89 -2.68 -8.88 -9.83
CA THR A 89 -1.42 -8.14 -9.82
C THR A 89 -1.55 -6.78 -9.11
N VAL A 90 -2.65 -6.04 -9.32
CA VAL A 90 -2.89 -4.79 -8.58
C VAL A 90 -2.92 -5.04 -7.08
N LEU A 91 -3.67 -6.04 -6.62
CA LEU A 91 -3.74 -6.39 -5.20
C LEU A 91 -2.39 -6.80 -4.63
N LEU A 92 -1.62 -7.60 -5.38
CA LEU A 92 -0.28 -8.02 -4.97
C LEU A 92 0.67 -6.82 -4.81
N VAL A 93 0.67 -5.90 -5.78
CA VAL A 93 1.49 -4.69 -5.72
C VAL A 93 1.10 -3.82 -4.53
N LEU A 94 -0.20 -3.61 -4.32
CA LEU A 94 -0.69 -2.82 -3.19
C LEU A 94 -0.34 -3.45 -1.85
N ALA A 95 -0.48 -4.77 -1.70
CA ALA A 95 -0.07 -5.48 -0.49
C ALA A 95 1.44 -5.32 -0.23
N GLY A 96 2.26 -5.46 -1.27
CA GLY A 96 3.71 -5.24 -1.17
C GLY A 96 4.07 -3.81 -0.77
N LEU A 97 3.39 -2.81 -1.33
CA LEU A 97 3.58 -1.41 -0.95
C LEU A 97 3.16 -1.13 0.49
N THR A 98 2.06 -1.72 0.96
CA THR A 98 1.61 -1.61 2.36
C THR A 98 2.67 -2.18 3.30
N VAL A 99 3.20 -3.38 3.01
CA VAL A 99 4.26 -4.01 3.79
C VAL A 99 5.53 -3.16 3.79
N LEU A 100 5.96 -2.68 2.62
CA LEU A 100 7.14 -1.83 2.49
C LEU A 100 6.98 -0.51 3.26
N TYR A 101 5.81 0.12 3.16
CA TYR A 101 5.54 1.34 3.91
C TYR A 101 5.60 1.08 5.41
N PHE A 102 5.02 -0.03 5.88
CA PHE A 102 5.08 -0.42 7.29
C PHE A 102 6.53 -0.61 7.76
N ALA A 103 7.36 -1.32 7.01
CA ALA A 103 8.77 -1.53 7.36
C ALA A 103 9.59 -0.23 7.38
N VAL A 104 9.26 0.76 6.54
CA VAL A 104 10.04 2.01 6.47
C VAL A 104 9.53 3.06 7.46
N ARG A 105 8.23 3.06 7.78
CA ARG A 105 7.58 4.17 8.52
C ARG A 105 6.66 3.73 9.65
N GLY A 106 6.25 2.47 9.71
CA GLY A 106 5.38 1.95 10.76
C GLY A 106 6.13 1.67 12.05
N THR A 107 7.26 1.00 11.91
CA THR A 107 8.17 0.52 12.97
C THR A 107 9.34 1.48 13.06
N LEU A 108 9.22 2.46 13.95
CA LEU A 108 10.19 3.54 14.12
C LEU A 108 11.43 3.03 14.86
N ASP A 109 12.29 2.25 14.20
CA ASP A 109 13.49 1.67 14.81
C ASP A 109 14.35 2.73 15.53
N GLY A 110 14.78 2.41 16.76
CA GLY A 110 15.58 3.30 17.61
C GLY A 110 14.82 4.52 18.17
N TYR A 111 13.54 4.72 17.85
CA TYR A 111 12.73 5.77 18.44
C TYR A 111 12.34 5.42 19.89
N PRO A 112 12.32 6.38 20.83
CA PRO A 112 11.85 6.12 22.20
C PRO A 112 10.41 5.60 22.21
N GLY A 113 10.22 4.40 22.76
CA GLY A 113 8.92 3.75 22.95
C GLY A 113 8.87 3.01 24.29
N ASP A 114 7.77 2.29 24.54
CA ASP A 114 7.58 1.47 25.73
C ASP A 114 8.28 0.11 25.59
N PRO A 115 9.43 -0.13 26.27
CA PRO A 115 10.19 -1.37 26.15
C PRO A 115 9.46 -2.57 26.77
N ALA A 116 8.39 -2.36 27.55
CA ALA A 116 7.58 -3.43 28.08
C ALA A 116 6.63 -4.02 27.02
N ARG A 117 6.38 -3.30 25.92
CA ARG A 117 5.45 -3.71 24.84
C ARG A 117 6.16 -4.13 23.57
N CYS A 118 7.22 -3.42 23.19
CA CYS A 118 7.97 -3.66 21.96
C CYS A 118 9.48 -3.67 22.23
N GLY A 119 10.22 -4.35 21.36
CA GLY A 119 11.68 -4.33 21.39
C GLY A 119 12.27 -2.99 20.92
N PRO A 120 13.60 -2.86 20.86
CA PRO A 120 14.28 -1.65 20.37
C PRO A 120 13.93 -1.27 18.93
N ASP A 121 13.48 -2.26 18.15
CA ASP A 121 13.02 -2.16 16.77
C ASP A 121 11.58 -1.63 16.65
N ASN A 122 10.88 -1.44 17.79
CA ASN A 122 9.49 -1.00 17.84
C ASN A 122 8.54 -1.85 16.98
N VAL A 123 8.86 -3.13 16.81
CA VAL A 123 8.03 -4.09 16.07
C VAL A 123 7.04 -4.73 17.02
N PRO A 124 5.73 -4.60 16.78
CA PRO A 124 4.74 -5.21 17.64
C PRO A 124 4.73 -6.74 17.49
N PRO A 125 4.43 -7.51 18.56
CA PRO A 125 4.54 -8.97 18.57
C PRO A 125 3.50 -9.67 17.67
N TRP A 126 2.46 -8.95 17.24
CA TRP A 126 1.48 -9.44 16.28
C TRP A 126 1.94 -9.28 14.82
N TRP A 127 3.00 -8.51 14.56
CA TRP A 127 3.56 -8.42 13.22
C TRP A 127 4.29 -9.72 12.88
N PRO A 128 4.02 -10.34 11.71
CA PRO A 128 4.66 -11.59 11.37
C PRO A 128 6.17 -11.43 11.19
N SER A 129 6.96 -12.23 11.91
CA SER A 129 8.44 -12.15 11.91
C SER A 129 9.12 -12.47 10.58
N TRP A 130 8.39 -13.04 9.62
CA TRP A 130 8.89 -13.33 8.27
C TRP A 130 8.67 -12.15 7.29
N LEU A 131 7.92 -11.13 7.69
CA LEU A 131 7.77 -9.88 6.94
C LEU A 131 8.82 -8.87 7.39
N PRO A 132 9.26 -7.97 6.49
CA PRO A 132 10.11 -6.86 6.89
C PRO A 132 9.34 -5.95 7.85
N ALA A 133 10.11 -5.35 8.75
CA ALA A 133 9.72 -4.34 9.70
C ALA A 133 10.87 -3.33 9.79
#